data_AF-A0A926H2V6-F1
#
_entry.id   AF-A0A926H2V6-F1
#
_cell.length_a   1.000
_cell.length_b   1.000
_cell.length_c   1.000
_cell.angle_alpha   90.00
_cell.angle_beta   90.00
_cell.angle_gamma   90.00
#
_symmetry.space_group_name_H-M   'P 1'
#
loop_
_entity.id
_entity.type
_entity.pdbx_description
1 polymer ?
#
loop_
_entity_poly.entity_id
_entity_poly.type
_entity_poly.pdbx_seq_one_letter_code
_entity_poly.pdbx_strand_id
1 'polypeptide(L)'
;MNALLLINLVICLSAKPNLPVCPFAISVYPVSNSTRLHVNVDKIAGLPLQVRLVTARQETLYEKWVGRRQQRYRGLLNLDNLPEGTYYLSVSGGPYTLTRTVFVDQPYAVPVQSTRTVTLSQD
;
A
#
# COMPACT_ATOMS: atom_id res chain seq x y z
N MET A 1 -14.46 -10.58 -11.83
CA MET A 1 -13.23 -10.20 -12.54
C MET A 1 -12.60 -9.09 -11.71
N ASN A 2 -11.52 -9.34 -10.96
CA ASN A 2 -10.86 -8.28 -10.17
C ASN A 2 -9.51 -7.97 -10.82
N ALA A 3 -9.46 -6.90 -11.60
CA ALA A 3 -8.25 -6.44 -12.25
C ALA A 3 -7.64 -5.29 -11.44
N LEU A 4 -6.78 -5.61 -10.48
CA LEU A 4 -5.83 -4.63 -9.95
C LEU A 4 -4.81 -4.32 -11.05
N LEU A 5 -4.97 -3.19 -11.73
CA LEU A 5 -3.96 -2.70 -12.65
C LEU A 5 -2.84 -2.04 -11.84
N LEU A 6 -1.60 -2.48 -12.02
CA LEU A 6 -0.42 -1.80 -11.48
C LEU A 6 0.32 -1.19 -12.66
N ILE A 7 0.19 0.12 -12.83
CA ILE A 7 0.97 0.83 -13.85
C ILE A 7 2.42 0.89 -13.36
N ASN A 8 3.34 0.39 -14.18
CA ASN A 8 4.78 0.41 -13.92
C ASN A 8 5.37 1.80 -14.15
N LEU A 9 5.08 2.76 -13.26
CA LEU A 9 5.83 4.00 -13.19
C LEU A 9 6.77 3.93 -11.99
N VAL A 10 8.05 3.61 -12.25
CA VAL A 10 9.12 3.64 -11.25
C VAL A 10 9.84 4.97 -11.39
N ILE A 11 9.57 5.91 -10.50
CA ILE A 11 10.39 7.11 -10.38
C ILE A 11 11.07 7.03 -9.02
N CYS A 12 12.37 6.71 -9.02
CA CYS A 12 13.25 6.94 -7.88
C CYS A 12 13.51 8.44 -7.83
N LEU A 13 12.66 9.18 -7.11
CA LEU A 13 12.92 10.59 -6.88
C LEU A 13 14.03 10.71 -5.84
N SER A 14 15.09 11.39 -6.24
CA SER A 14 16.13 11.89 -5.37
C SER A 14 16.00 13.40 -5.26
N ALA A 15 16.01 13.93 -4.04
CA ALA A 15 16.00 15.37 -3.80
C ALA A 15 17.33 16.07 -4.14
N LYS A 16 18.41 15.35 -4.51
CA LYS A 16 19.68 15.95 -4.96
C LYS A 16 20.09 15.46 -6.37
N PRO A 17 20.63 16.36 -7.21
CA PRO A 17 20.92 16.07 -8.62
C PRO A 17 22.00 15.01 -8.89
N ASN A 18 22.78 14.58 -7.87
CA ASN A 18 23.92 13.66 -8.03
C ASN A 18 23.84 12.38 -7.16
N LEU A 19 22.66 11.95 -6.72
CA LEU A 19 22.54 10.76 -5.86
C LEU A 19 22.49 9.45 -6.68
N PRO A 20 23.17 8.38 -6.22
CA PRO A 20 23.26 7.11 -6.93
C PRO A 20 21.93 6.35 -6.91
N VAL A 21 21.86 5.32 -7.76
CA VAL A 21 20.82 4.28 -7.85
C VAL A 21 20.18 4.00 -6.49
N CYS A 22 18.85 3.94 -6.45
CA CYS A 22 18.07 3.62 -5.26
C CYS A 22 18.70 2.42 -4.52
N PRO A 23 19.09 2.54 -3.22
CA PRO A 23 19.76 1.48 -2.47
C PRO A 23 18.81 0.34 -2.03
N PHE A 24 17.63 0.29 -2.65
CA PHE A 24 16.59 -0.67 -2.45
C PHE A 24 15.78 -0.85 -3.74
N ALA A 25 15.20 -2.03 -3.88
CA ALA A 25 14.28 -2.39 -4.95
C ALA A 25 12.93 -2.77 -4.36
N ILE A 26 11.87 -2.51 -5.13
CA ILE A 26 10.50 -2.85 -4.76
C ILE A 26 9.85 -3.68 -5.85
N SER A 27 9.18 -4.75 -5.46
CA SER A 27 8.26 -5.49 -6.32
C SER A 27 6.89 -5.57 -5.66
N VAL A 28 5.86 -5.27 -6.44
CA VAL A 28 4.48 -5.15 -5.98
C VAL A 28 3.63 -5.88 -6.99
N TYR A 29 2.83 -6.84 -6.54
CA TYR A 29 1.98 -7.63 -7.43
C TYR A 29 0.75 -8.16 -6.69
N PRO A 30 -0.40 -8.29 -7.37
CA PRO A 30 -1.61 -8.84 -6.78
C PRO A 30 -1.44 -10.34 -6.52
N VAL A 31 -2.11 -10.85 -5.49
CA VAL A 31 -2.32 -12.28 -5.30
C VAL A 31 -3.50 -12.71 -6.17
N SER A 32 -3.30 -13.74 -6.98
CA SER A 32 -4.34 -14.27 -7.87
C SER A 32 -5.64 -14.55 -7.13
N ASN A 33 -6.77 -14.14 -7.73
CA ASN A 33 -8.12 -14.33 -7.20
C ASN A 33 -8.36 -13.75 -5.79
N SER A 34 -7.60 -12.72 -5.40
CA SER A 34 -7.86 -11.97 -4.17
C SER A 34 -7.59 -10.49 -4.36
N THR A 35 -8.03 -9.69 -3.39
CA THR A 35 -7.77 -8.24 -3.27
C THR A 35 -6.45 -7.95 -2.56
N ARG A 36 -5.61 -8.98 -2.37
CA ARG A 36 -4.38 -8.85 -1.58
C ARG A 36 -3.21 -8.49 -2.47
N LEU A 37 -2.29 -7.71 -1.91
CA LEU A 37 -1.13 -7.19 -2.61
C LEU A 37 0.15 -7.67 -1.92
N HIS A 38 0.99 -8.40 -2.64
CA HIS A 38 2.35 -8.66 -2.19
C HIS A 38 3.19 -7.40 -2.36
N VAL A 39 3.90 -7.04 -1.29
CA VAL A 39 4.85 -5.93 -1.26
C VAL A 39 6.18 -6.44 -0.78
N ASN A 40 7.12 -6.57 -1.71
CA ASN A 40 8.46 -7.06 -1.42
C ASN A 40 9.44 -5.91 -1.59
N VAL A 41 10.26 -5.69 -0.56
CA VAL A 41 11.32 -4.69 -0.56
C VAL A 41 12.63 -5.39 -0.22
N ASP A 42 13.63 -5.19 -1.06
CA ASP A 42 15.00 -5.61 -0.81
C ASP A 42 15.87 -4.37 -0.69
N LYS A 43 16.71 -4.29 0.35
CA LYS A 43 17.51 -3.12 0.66
C LYS A 43 18.90 -3.50 1.17
N ILE A 44 19.86 -2.61 0.95
CA ILE A 44 21.14 -2.70 1.65
C ILE A 44 20.95 -2.46 3.16
N ALA A 45 21.79 -3.10 3.98
CA ALA A 45 21.80 -2.82 5.42
C ALA A 45 22.25 -1.38 5.71
N GLY A 46 21.90 -0.86 6.87
CA GLY A 46 22.31 0.48 7.33
C GLY A 46 21.31 1.59 7.06
N LEU A 47 20.50 1.49 6.00
CA LEU A 47 19.44 2.45 5.67
C LEU A 47 18.07 1.94 6.18
N PRO A 48 17.42 2.61 7.16
CA PRO A 48 16.05 2.26 7.52
C PRO A 48 15.09 2.74 6.42
N LEU A 49 14.06 1.95 6.13
CA LEU A 49 13.01 2.33 5.17
C LEU A 49 11.66 2.44 5.86
N GLN A 50 10.80 3.27 5.30
CA GLN A 50 9.40 3.39 5.65
C GLN A 50 8.56 2.96 4.44
N VAL A 51 7.70 1.98 4.62
CA VAL A 51 6.72 1.52 3.62
C VAL A 51 5.37 2.09 4.01
N ARG A 52 4.71 2.85 3.13
CA ARG A 52 3.41 3.48 3.39
C ARG A 52 2.43 3.23 2.26
N LEU A 53 1.19 2.91 2.61
CA LEU A 53 0.06 2.98 1.69
C LEU A 53 -0.80 4.17 2.08
N VAL A 54 -1.06 5.07 1.13
CA VAL A 54 -1.88 6.26 1.36
C VAL A 54 -3.01 6.36 0.34
N THR A 55 -4.09 7.04 0.73
CA THR A 55 -5.17 7.45 -0.18
C THR A 55 -4.70 8.59 -1.09
N ALA A 56 -5.49 8.94 -2.10
CA ALA A 56 -5.25 10.14 -2.92
C ALA A 56 -5.25 11.45 -2.10
N ARG A 57 -5.85 11.46 -0.90
CA ARG A 57 -5.84 12.59 0.04
C ARG A 57 -4.65 12.56 1.00
N GLN A 58 -3.67 11.68 0.78
CA GLN A 58 -2.49 11.45 1.63
C GLN A 58 -2.81 10.92 3.04
N GLU A 59 -4.01 10.38 3.26
CA GLU A 59 -4.36 9.70 4.51
C GLU A 59 -3.62 8.35 4.56
N THR A 60 -2.96 8.06 5.68
CA THR A 60 -2.15 6.84 5.81
C THR A 60 -3.02 5.67 6.24
N LEU A 61 -3.11 4.66 5.37
CA LEU A 61 -3.85 3.41 5.62
C LEU A 61 -2.95 2.31 6.18
N TYR A 62 -1.68 2.34 5.79
CA TYR A 62 -0.68 1.39 6.24
C TYR A 62 0.66 2.10 6.41
N GLU A 63 1.39 1.74 7.46
CA GLU A 63 2.76 2.17 7.66
C GLU A 63 3.59 1.07 8.29
N LYS A 64 4.82 0.89 7.78
CA LYS A 64 5.78 -0.03 8.36
C LYS A 64 7.21 0.49 8.24
N TRP A 65 7.91 0.48 9.36
CA TRP A 65 9.35 0.68 9.40
C TRP A 65 10.09 -0.64 9.18
N VAL A 66 11.05 -0.61 8.25
CA VAL A 66 12.04 -1.66 7.99
C VAL A 66 13.37 -1.19 8.55
N GLY A 67 13.81 -1.83 9.65
CA GLY A 67 14.95 -1.40 10.43
C GLY A 67 16.29 -1.48 9.71
N ARG A 68 17.31 -0.83 10.27
CA ARG A 68 18.68 -0.77 9.69
C ARG A 68 19.31 -2.15 9.48
N ARG A 69 19.04 -3.10 10.38
CA ARG A 69 19.59 -4.47 10.34
C ARG A 69 18.82 -5.42 9.43
N GLN A 70 17.62 -5.03 8.98
CA GLN A 70 16.82 -5.84 8.06
C GLN A 70 17.27 -5.55 6.63
N GLN A 71 17.41 -6.57 5.80
CA GLN A 71 17.70 -6.37 4.36
C GLN A 71 16.48 -6.63 3.48
N ARG A 72 15.44 -7.23 4.05
CA ARG A 72 14.24 -7.63 3.32
C ARG A 72 13.01 -7.29 4.13
N TYR A 73 11.97 -6.90 3.41
CA TYR A 73 10.60 -6.84 3.91
C TYR A 73 9.71 -7.55 2.90
N ARG A 74 8.78 -8.34 3.43
CA ARG A 74 7.79 -9.12 2.67
C ARG A 74 6.45 -8.89 3.36
N GLY A 75 5.62 -8.06 2.75
CA GLY A 75 4.30 -7.69 3.22
C GLY A 75 3.22 -8.32 2.36
N LEU A 76 2.10 -8.64 2.99
CA LEU A 76 0.86 -8.95 2.33
C LEU A 76 -0.20 -7.95 2.82
N LEU A 77 -0.59 -7.01 1.95
CA LEU A 77 -1.61 -6.02 2.28
C LEU A 77 -2.97 -6.56 1.86
N ASN A 78 -3.98 -6.38 2.73
CA ASN A 78 -5.36 -6.69 2.40
C ASN A 78 -6.09 -5.41 1.97
N LEU A 79 -6.70 -5.41 0.79
CA LEU A 79 -7.46 -4.27 0.24
C LEU A 79 -8.98 -4.54 0.20
N ASP A 80 -9.47 -5.66 0.79
CA ASP A 80 -10.88 -6.09 0.76
C ASP A 80 -11.86 -4.97 1.12
N ASN A 81 -11.53 -4.16 2.13
CA ASN A 81 -12.41 -3.11 2.66
C ASN A 81 -12.05 -1.72 2.16
N LEU A 82 -11.23 -1.60 1.11
CA LEU A 82 -10.92 -0.31 0.52
C LEU A 82 -11.96 0.03 -0.55
N PRO A 83 -12.51 1.26 -0.54
CA PRO A 83 -13.32 1.76 -1.63
C PRO A 83 -12.58 1.71 -2.96
N GLU A 84 -13.35 1.63 -4.04
CA GLU A 84 -12.83 1.82 -5.38
C GLU A 84 -12.05 3.15 -5.46
N GLY A 85 -10.88 3.13 -6.08
CA GLY A 85 -10.09 4.33 -6.28
C GLY A 85 -8.58 4.11 -6.38
N THR A 86 -7.86 5.23 -6.34
CA THR A 86 -6.40 5.30 -6.49
C THR A 86 -5.71 5.45 -5.16
N TYR A 87 -4.72 4.59 -4.94
CA TYR A 87 -3.88 4.57 -3.75
C TYR A 87 -2.41 4.62 -4.14
N TYR A 88 -1.57 5.08 -3.23
CA TYR A 88 -0.14 5.23 -3.46
C TYR A 88 0.64 4.45 -2.41
N LEU A 89 1.40 3.46 -2.88
CA LEU A 89 2.33 2.70 -2.06
C LEU A 89 3.73 3.31 -2.23
N SER A 90 4.25 3.93 -1.18
CA SER A 90 5.61 4.50 -1.18
C SER A 90 6.56 3.70 -0.30
N VAL A 91 7.83 3.68 -0.72
CA VAL A 91 8.96 3.20 0.07
C VAL A 91 9.99 4.31 0.10
N SER A 92 10.23 4.84 1.29
CA SER A 92 11.11 5.99 1.52
C SER A 92 12.27 5.63 2.43
N GLY A 93 13.46 6.15 2.14
CA GLY A 93 14.66 5.95 2.94
C GLY A 93 15.71 7.02 2.64
N GLY A 94 16.03 7.84 3.64
CA GLY A 94 16.91 9.00 3.43
C GLY A 94 16.34 9.91 2.33
N PRO A 95 17.12 10.27 1.29
CA PRO A 95 16.65 11.15 0.22
C PRO A 95 15.87 10.42 -0.89
N TYR A 96 15.70 9.10 -0.80
CA TYR A 96 15.11 8.27 -1.84
C TYR A 96 13.66 7.96 -1.53
N THR A 97 12.78 8.12 -2.51
CA THR A 97 11.41 7.60 -2.46
C THR A 97 11.05 6.92 -3.77
N LEU A 98 10.51 5.71 -3.66
CA LEU A 98 9.86 4.99 -4.76
C LEU A 98 8.36 4.91 -4.47
N THR A 99 7.54 5.32 -5.43
CA THR A 99 6.08 5.26 -5.31
C THR A 99 5.50 4.36 -6.40
N ARG A 100 4.50 3.56 -6.05
CA ARG A 100 3.67 2.76 -6.96
C ARG A 100 2.22 3.16 -6.81
N THR A 101 1.55 3.35 -7.94
CA THR A 101 0.10 3.56 -7.97
C THR A 101 -0.60 2.21 -7.93
N VAL A 102 -1.61 2.11 -7.06
CA VAL A 102 -2.46 0.93 -6.88
C VAL A 102 -3.89 1.35 -7.19
N PHE A 103 -4.49 0.72 -8.21
CA PHE A 103 -5.89 0.92 -8.55
C PHE A 103 -6.72 -0.22 -7.96
N VAL A 104 -7.70 0.15 -7.13
CA VAL A 104 -8.68 -0.78 -6.58
C VAL A 104 -9.95 -0.61 -7.41
N ASP A 105 -10.27 -1.63 -8.20
CA ASP A 105 -11.45 -1.68 -9.08
C ASP A 105 -12.39 -2.80 -8.59
N GLN A 106 -13.10 -2.50 -7.50
CA GLN A 106 -14.09 -3.42 -6.93
C GLN A 106 -15.23 -2.66 -6.23
N PRO A 107 -16.47 -3.18 -6.27
CA PRO A 107 -17.58 -2.61 -5.53
C PRO A 107 -17.32 -2.77 -4.03
N TYR A 108 -17.21 -1.65 -3.32
CA TYR A 108 -17.11 -1.62 -1.86
C TYR A 108 -18.36 -2.29 -1.25
N ALA A 109 -18.16 -3.35 -0.47
CA ALA A 109 -19.23 -3.88 0.38
C ALA A 109 -19.46 -2.91 1.54
N VAL A 110 -20.51 -2.09 1.44
CA VAL A 110 -20.92 -1.23 2.56
C VAL A 110 -21.26 -2.15 3.74
N PRO A 111 -20.62 -2.00 4.92
CA PRO A 111 -20.98 -2.82 6.07
C PRO A 111 -22.43 -2.49 6.44
N VAL A 112 -23.33 -3.47 6.27
CA VAL A 112 -24.71 -3.36 6.73
C VAL A 112 -24.67 -3.27 8.25
N GLN A 113 -24.80 -2.05 8.80
CA GLN A 113 -25.10 -1.88 10.21
C GLN A 113 -26.43 -2.57 10.47
N SER A 114 -26.42 -3.59 11.33
CA SER A 114 -27.62 -4.30 11.75
C SER A 114 -28.53 -3.34 12.52
N THR A 115 -29.50 -2.73 11.86
CA THR A 115 -30.58 -2.00 12.53
C THR A 115 -31.42 -3.04 13.27
N ARG A 116 -31.20 -3.15 14.59
CA ARG A 116 -32.07 -3.92 15.46
C ARG A 116 -33.35 -3.10 15.64
N THR A 117 -34.37 -3.37 14.82
CA THR A 117 -35.71 -2.82 15.03
C THR A 117 -36.26 -3.42 16.33
N VAL A 118 -36.22 -2.64 17.42
CA VAL A 118 -36.94 -2.99 18.64
C VAL A 118 -38.39 -2.59 18.41
N THR A 119 -39.23 -3.56 18.07
CA THR A 119 -40.69 -3.37 18.06
C THR A 119 -41.14 -3.30 19.51
N LEU A 120 -41.44 -2.10 20.00
CA LEU A 120 -42.20 -1.91 21.23
C LEU A 120 -43.67 -2.24 20.92
N SER A 121 -44.13 -3.38 21.42
CA SER A 121 -45.56 -3.66 21.53
C SER A 121 -46.12 -2.76 22.65
N GLN A 122 -47.05 -1.88 22.32
CA GLN A 122 -47.90 -1.20 23.30
C GLN A 122 -49.14 -2.07 23.51
N ASP A 123 -49.32 -2.55 24.74
CA ASP A 123 -50.62 -2.96 25.30
C ASP A 123 -51.43 -1.72 25.71
#